data_AF-A0A0E0J6F7-F1
#
_entry.id   AF-A0A0E0J6F7-F1
#
_cell.length_a   1.000
_cell.length_b   1.000
_cell.length_c   1.000
_cell.angle_alpha   90.00
_cell.angle_beta   90.00
_cell.angle_gamma   90.00
#
_symmetry.space_group_name_H-M   'P 1'
#
loop_
_entity.id
_entity.type
_entity.pdbx_description
1 polymer ?
#
loop_
_entity_poly.entity_id
_entity_poly.type
_entity_poly.pdbx_seq_one_letter_code
_entity_poly.pdbx_strand_id
1 'polypeptide(L)'
;MEMAGFTGVPLSYAAIRKGNDMVRRCGLRRCENRECGGCLLLCWSSRPLYSISAWRPAASGGAGSGSERSEYIHVGAEADDR
;
A
#
# COMPACT_ATOMS: atom_id res chain seq x y z
N MET A 1 -3.31 10.42 -4.93
CA MET A 1 -2.15 10.55 -4.02
C MET A 1 -1.08 11.47 -4.59
N GLU A 2 -0.58 11.23 -5.81
CA GLU A 2 0.45 12.09 -6.43
C GLU A 2 0.03 13.55 -6.60
N MET A 3 -1.19 13.79 -7.10
CA MET A 3 -1.76 15.15 -7.20
C MET A 3 -1.95 15.84 -5.83
N ALA A 4 -1.93 15.08 -4.72
CA ALA A 4 -2.03 15.60 -3.37
C ALA A 4 -0.66 15.84 -2.72
N GLY A 5 0.44 15.77 -3.49
CA GLY A 5 1.80 16.04 -3.00
C GLY A 5 2.45 14.85 -2.28
N PHE A 6 2.03 13.62 -2.60
CA PHE A 6 2.66 12.41 -2.08
C PHE A 6 3.45 11.69 -3.16
N THR A 7 4.58 11.12 -2.80
CA THR A 7 5.38 10.27 -3.68
C THR A 7 5.16 8.80 -3.31
N GLY A 8 4.85 7.97 -4.30
CA GLY A 8 4.70 6.53 -4.11
C GLY A 8 5.99 5.89 -3.62
N VAL A 9 5.87 4.93 -2.70
CA VAL A 9 6.97 4.11 -2.20
C VAL A 9 6.61 2.65 -2.45
N PRO A 10 7.47 1.87 -3.13
CA PRO A 10 7.18 0.45 -3.36
C PRO A 10 7.12 -0.30 -2.02
N LEU A 11 6.15 -1.19 -1.89
CA LEU A 11 6.07 -2.06 -0.73
C LEU A 11 7.33 -2.93 -0.63
N SER A 12 7.82 -3.10 0.60
CA SER A 12 8.98 -3.96 0.82
C SER A 12 8.61 -5.41 0.51
N TYR A 13 9.57 -6.15 -0.03
CA TYR A 13 9.42 -7.57 -0.28
C TYR A 13 9.02 -8.37 0.98
N ALA A 14 9.51 -7.95 2.16
CA ALA A 14 9.13 -8.54 3.43
C ALA A 14 7.64 -8.33 3.77
N ALA A 15 7.11 -7.13 3.52
CA ALA A 15 5.69 -6.82 3.73
C ALA A 15 4.79 -7.64 2.80
N ILE A 16 5.15 -7.71 1.52
CA ILE A 16 4.44 -8.51 0.51
C ILE A 16 4.44 -9.99 0.88
N ARG A 17 5.62 -10.54 1.23
CA ARG A 17 5.76 -11.95 1.64
C ARG A 17 4.88 -12.26 2.86
N LYS A 18 4.86 -11.36 3.85
CA LYS A 18 4.03 -11.52 5.05
C LYS A 18 2.54 -11.48 4.72
N GLY A 19 2.11 -10.57 3.83
CA GLY A 19 0.74 -10.55 3.33
C GLY A 19 0.35 -11.85 2.63
N ASN A 20 1.22 -12.39 1.78
CA ASN A 20 0.99 -13.65 1.08
C ASN A 20 0.88 -14.85 2.03
N ASP A 21 1.72 -14.90 3.06
CA ASP A 21 1.66 -15.93 4.11
C ASP A 21 0.33 -15.85 4.90
N MET A 22 -0.12 -14.64 5.24
CA MET A 22 -1.40 -14.43 5.94
C MET A 22 -2.60 -14.94 5.13
N VAL A 23 -2.65 -14.64 3.83
CA VAL A 23 -3.73 -15.12 2.95
C VAL A 23 -3.76 -16.65 2.88
N ARG A 24 -2.59 -17.29 2.78
CA ARG A 24 -2.50 -18.76 2.78
C ARG A 24 -2.98 -19.37 4.10
N ARG A 25 -2.70 -18.72 5.23
CA ARG A 25 -3.10 -19.20 6.57
C ARG A 25 -4.57 -18.95 6.91
N CYS A 26 -5.19 -17.93 6.30
CA CYS A 26 -6.59 -17.55 6.59
C CYS A 26 -7.62 -18.62 6.15
N GLY A 27 -7.23 -19.61 5.34
CA GLY A 27 -8.09 -20.72 4.92
C GLY A 27 -9.14 -20.33 3.87
N LEU A 28 -9.20 -19.07 3.48
CA LEU A 28 -10.07 -18.54 2.42
C LEU A 28 -9.50 -18.93 1.04
N ARG A 29 -9.92 -20.08 0.50
CA ARG A 29 -9.34 -20.67 -0.74
C ARG A 29 -9.44 -19.81 -2.00
N ARG A 30 -10.28 -18.77 -1.99
CA ARG A 30 -10.44 -17.82 -3.11
C ARG A 30 -9.72 -16.50 -2.87
N CYS A 31 -9.14 -16.30 -1.69
CA CYS A 31 -8.40 -15.09 -1.38
C CYS A 31 -6.98 -15.24 -1.94
N GLU A 32 -6.52 -14.24 -2.68
CA GLU A 32 -5.18 -14.19 -3.23
C GLU A 32 -4.64 -12.77 -3.21
N ASN A 33 -3.33 -12.64 -3.16
CA ASN A 33 -2.66 -11.34 -3.27
C ASN A 33 -1.98 -11.23 -4.64
N ARG A 34 -2.02 -10.04 -5.24
CA ARG A 34 -1.38 -9.75 -6.52
C ARG A 34 -0.60 -8.45 -6.44
N GLU A 35 0.66 -8.49 -6.87
CA GLU A 35 1.47 -7.27 -6.99
C GLU A 35 1.13 -6.53 -8.29
N CYS A 36 0.96 -5.21 -8.21
CA CYS A 36 0.68 -4.35 -9.37
C CYS A 36 1.30 -2.97 -9.16
N GLY A 37 2.28 -2.59 -9.98
CA GLY A 37 2.84 -1.23 -9.99
C GLY A 37 3.39 -0.74 -8.64
N GLY A 38 3.98 -1.62 -7.82
CA GLY A 38 4.48 -1.28 -6.48
C GLY A 38 3.42 -1.30 -5.36
N CYS A 39 2.17 -1.62 -5.71
CA CYS A 39 1.05 -1.82 -4.79
C CYS A 39 0.73 -3.32 -4.64
N LEU A 40 0.05 -3.69 -3.56
CA LEU A 40 -0.46 -5.03 -3.31
C LEU A 40 -1.98 -5.03 -3.40
N LEU A 41 -2.53 -5.83 -4.30
CA LEU A 41 -3.97 -6.03 -4.45
C LEU A 41 -4.39 -7.28 -3.68
N LEU A 42 -5.42 -7.14 -2.85
CA LEU A 42 -6.12 -8.27 -2.26
C LEU A 42 -7.29 -8.62 -3.18
N CYS A 43 -7.31 -9.85 -3.68
CA CYS A 43 -8.28 -10.33 -4.65
C CYS A 43 -9.11 -11.49 -4.09
N TRP A 44 -10.34 -11.62 -4.59
CA TRP A 44 -11.19 -12.79 -4.42
C TRP A 44 -11.48 -13.44 -5.78
N SER A 45 -10.94 -14.63 -6.00
CA SER A 45 -11.08 -15.38 -7.26
C SER A 45 -10.74 -14.50 -8.47
N SER A 46 -9.59 -13.83 -8.40
CA SER A 46 -9.06 -12.89 -9.40
C SER A 46 -9.81 -11.56 -9.56
N ARG A 47 -10.87 -11.32 -8.78
CA ARG A 47 -11.50 -10.00 -8.68
C ARG A 47 -10.77 -9.16 -7.62
N PRO A 48 -10.21 -7.99 -7.95
CA PRO A 48 -9.61 -7.11 -6.95
C PRO A 48 -10.70 -6.62 -5.99
N LEU A 49 -10.40 -6.62 -4.69
CA LEU A 49 -11.28 -6.10 -3.64
C LEU A 49 -10.68 -4.85 -2.99
N TYR A 50 -9.39 -4.91 -2.68
CA TYR A 50 -8.67 -3.81 -2.04
C TYR A 50 -7.32 -3.59 -2.72
N SER A 51 -6.91 -2.32 -2.78
CA SER A 51 -5.56 -1.92 -3.16
C SER A 51 -4.81 -1.34 -1.96
N ILE A 52 -3.59 -1.82 -1.74
CA ILE A 52 -2.70 -1.41 -0.66
C ILE A 52 -1.48 -0.74 -1.30
N SER A 53 -1.25 0.52 -0.96
CA SER A 53 -0.15 1.33 -1.50
C SER A 53 0.51 2.12 -0.38
N ALA A 54 1.82 2.37 -0.51
CA ALA A 54 2.57 3.15 0.47
C ALA A 54 3.03 4.47 -0.15
N TRP A 55 2.99 5.53 0.66
CA TRP A 55 3.23 6.90 0.22
C TRP A 55 4.03 7.64 1.27
N ARG A 56 4.94 8.51 0.83
CA ARG A 56 5.61 9.50 1.68
C ARG A 56 5.24 10.90 1.21
N PRO A 57 5.23 11.91 2.09
CA PRO A 57 5.14 13.30 1.66
C PRO A 57 6.23 13.59 0.63
N ALA A 58 5.88 14.24 -0.48
CA ALA A 58 6.89 14.73 -1.40
C ALA A 58 7.80 15.69 -0.64
N ALA A 59 9.12 15.59 -0.84
CA ALA A 59 10.04 16.57 -0.27
C ALA A 59 9.61 17.94 -0.78
N SER A 60 9.04 18.77 0.10
CA SER A 60 8.79 20.15 -0.23
C SER A 60 10.14 20.74 -0.61
N GLY A 61 10.30 21.16 -1.86
CA GLY A 61 11.49 21.89 -2.34
C GLY A 61 11.57 23.29 -1.71
N GLY A 62 11.42 23.39 -0.39
CA GLY A 62 11.51 24.59 0.41
C GLY A 62 12.52 24.34 1.53
N ALA A 63 13.60 25.10 1.50
CA ALA A 63 14.64 25.11 2.51
C ALA A 63 14.07 25.30 3.93
N GLY A 64 14.65 24.56 4.88
CA GLY A 64 14.75 24.93 6.30
C GLY A 64 13.44 24.91 7.11
N SER A 65 13.34 23.93 8.01
CA SER A 65 13.30 24.14 9.46
C SER A 65 12.78 22.88 10.12
N GLY A 66 13.55 22.38 11.10
CA GLY A 66 13.27 21.15 11.80
C GLY A 66 11.90 21.13 12.45
N SER A 67 11.20 20.02 12.28
CA SER A 67 10.21 19.56 13.23
C SER A 67 10.16 18.04 13.09
N GLU A 68 10.65 17.35 14.12
CA GLU A 68 10.46 15.91 14.31
C GLU A 68 8.95 15.62 14.32
N ARG A 69 8.37 15.45 13.13
CA ARG A 69 6.97 15.09 12.99
C ARG A 69 6.90 13.61 12.70
N SER A 70 6.69 12.87 13.79
CA SER A 70 6.26 11.48 13.89
C SER A 70 5.74 10.92 12.57
N GLU A 71 6.49 9.93 12.05
CA GLU A 71 6.26 9.23 10.79
C GLU A 71 4.95 8.43 10.87
N TYR A 72 3.82 9.10 10.63
CA TYR A 72 2.54 8.41 10.47
C TYR A 72 2.44 7.93 9.03
N ILE A 73 2.68 6.64 8.81
CA ILE A 73 2.39 5.97 7.54
C ILE A 73 0.89 6.03 7.33
N HIS A 74 0.45 6.84 6.37
CA HIS A 74 -0.95 6.90 5.98
C HIS A 74 -1.26 5.70 5.08
N VAL A 75 -1.89 4.67 5.65
CA VAL A 75 -2.34 3.49 4.89
C VAL A 75 -3.71 3.81 4.29
N GLY A 76 -3.71 4.21 3.01
CA GLY A 76 -4.94 4.33 2.23
C GLY A 76 -5.33 2.97 1.67
N ALA A 77 -6.51 2.47 2.04
CA ALA A 77 -7.15 1.34 1.38
C ALA A 77 -8.36 1.88 0.62
N GLU A 78 -8.28 1.89 -0.71
CA GLU A 78 -9.41 2.23 -1.58
C GLU A 78 -10.08 0.91 -1.98
N ALA A 79 -11.39 0.81 -1.74
CA ALA A 79 -12.21 -0.32 -2.19
C ALA A 79 -12.72 0.01 -3.60
N ASP A 80 -12.45 -0.85 -4.56
CA ASP A 80 -12.95 -0.72 -5.93
C ASP A 80 -14.42 -1.19 -5.94
N ASP A 81 -15.37 -0.26 -5.87
CA ASP A 81 -16.81 -0.52 -5.98
C ASP A 81 -17.19 -0.48 -7.47
N ARG A 82 -17.20 -1.64 -8.12
CA ARG A 82 -17.67 -1.76 -9.50
C ARG A 82 -18.35 -3.09 -9.80
#